data_AF-A0A9D5SE67-F1
#
_entry.id   AF-A0A9D5SE67-F1
#
_cell.length_a   1.000
_cell.length_b   1.000
_cell.length_c   1.000
_cell.angle_alpha   90.00
_cell.angle_beta   90.00
_cell.angle_gamma   90.00
#
_symmetry.space_group_name_H-M   'P 1'
#
loop_
_entity.id
_entity.type
_entity.pdbx_description
1 polymer ?
#
loop_
_entity_poly.entity_id
_entity_poly.type
_entity_poly.pdbx_seq_one_letter_code
_entity_poly.pdbx_strand_id
1 'polypeptide(L)'
;MKCAVYVEGKAEMLFVADILMKYSGYDSSEIGFLCINLNKNVFESVSYPSQGDVESSKSFYQIVNVNNDNLVLSKLKRDIPNLISQGFEIIIGLRDVFGEDYKELCLSQSIDFELIDSMRESHLSQLRFDGVDIRYHFAIMEYEAWMLALIDKFIISKGGDPAEAFADAGVDHDSDFETTVFHPYNKVQKILQSIGEHYGKHEGDHLSFLSCLSKDDYESLRNSNRCASFKSFVDSLLP
;
A
#
# COMPACT_ATOMS: atom_id res chain seq x y z
N MET A 1 -12.72 -1.27 -17.41
CA MET A 1 -12.71 -2.02 -16.14
C MET A 1 -12.95 -1.06 -14.99
N LYS A 2 -13.74 -1.43 -13.97
CA LYS A 2 -13.85 -0.66 -12.71
C LYS A 2 -13.28 -1.42 -11.52
N CYS A 3 -12.37 -0.80 -10.78
CA CYS A 3 -11.72 -1.37 -9.60
C CYS A 3 -11.88 -0.46 -8.38
N ALA A 4 -12.21 -1.01 -7.22
CA ALA A 4 -12.19 -0.28 -5.96
C ALA A 4 -11.03 -0.79 -5.09
N VAL A 5 -10.24 0.12 -4.53
CA VAL A 5 -9.09 -0.20 -3.67
C VAL A 5 -9.33 0.43 -2.31
N TYR A 6 -9.51 -0.37 -1.27
CA TYR A 6 -9.69 0.07 0.10
C TYR A 6 -8.38 -0.09 0.84
N VAL A 7 -7.89 1.01 1.39
CA VAL A 7 -6.63 1.05 2.11
C VAL A 7 -6.82 1.57 3.52
N GLU A 8 -5.93 1.17 4.41
CA GLU A 8 -5.92 1.53 5.82
C GLU A 8 -5.76 3.04 6.05
N GLY A 9 -4.74 3.62 5.42
CA GLY A 9 -4.32 4.98 5.66
C GLY A 9 -4.05 5.79 4.39
N LYS A 10 -3.58 7.02 4.63
CA LYS A 10 -3.27 7.97 3.58
C LYS A 10 -1.99 7.63 2.82
N ALA A 11 -1.02 6.99 3.49
CA ALA A 11 0.25 6.59 2.89
C ALA A 11 0.02 5.60 1.74
N GLU A 12 -0.74 4.55 2.00
CA GLU A 12 -1.09 3.51 1.05
C GLU A 12 -1.93 4.08 -0.08
N MET A 13 -2.86 5.01 0.22
CA MET A 13 -3.67 5.66 -0.82
C MET A 13 -2.81 6.42 -1.82
N LEU A 14 -1.86 7.22 -1.32
CA LEU A 14 -0.92 7.96 -2.17
C LEU A 14 -0.01 7.01 -2.95
N PHE A 15 0.42 5.92 -2.32
CA PHE A 15 1.25 4.90 -2.97
C PHE A 15 0.53 4.21 -4.13
N VAL A 16 -0.73 3.78 -3.93
CA VAL A 16 -1.55 3.18 -4.98
C VAL A 16 -1.77 4.16 -6.13
N ALA A 17 -2.11 5.41 -5.82
CA ALA A 17 -2.28 6.45 -6.84
C ALA A 17 -1.00 6.65 -7.67
N ASP A 18 0.16 6.71 -7.02
CA ASP A 18 1.45 6.89 -7.68
C ASP A 18 1.83 5.71 -8.59
N ILE A 19 1.57 4.46 -8.17
CA ILE A 19 1.73 3.28 -9.02
C ILE A 19 0.85 3.41 -10.27
N LEU A 20 -0.44 3.70 -10.11
CA LEU A 20 -1.38 3.80 -11.23
C LEU A 20 -0.97 4.91 -12.21
N MET A 21 -0.53 6.06 -11.71
CA MET A 21 0.00 7.17 -12.53
C MET A 21 1.22 6.73 -13.34
N LYS A 22 2.21 6.11 -12.70
CA LYS A 22 3.46 5.72 -13.37
C LYS A 22 3.28 4.58 -14.36
N TYR A 23 2.42 3.62 -14.05
CA TYR A 23 2.13 2.49 -14.96
C TYR A 23 1.32 2.89 -16.18
N SER A 24 0.43 3.89 -16.05
CA SER A 24 -0.26 4.50 -17.20
C SER A 24 0.61 5.47 -17.99
N GLY A 25 1.85 5.72 -17.58
CA GLY A 25 2.67 6.78 -18.19
C GLY A 25 2.03 8.15 -18.07
N TYR A 26 1.25 8.38 -17.00
CA TYR A 26 0.44 9.58 -16.75
C TYR A 26 -0.65 9.82 -17.81
N ASP A 27 -1.02 8.80 -18.60
CA ASP A 27 -2.09 8.88 -19.60
C ASP A 27 -3.45 8.66 -18.94
N SER A 28 -4.22 9.75 -18.84
CA SER A 28 -5.56 9.75 -18.27
C SER A 28 -6.59 8.97 -19.08
N SER A 29 -6.30 8.60 -20.33
CA SER A 29 -7.18 7.75 -21.14
C SER A 29 -6.93 6.25 -20.89
N GLU A 30 -5.74 5.87 -20.41
CA GLU A 30 -5.44 4.48 -20.04
C GLU A 30 -5.98 4.17 -18.64
N ILE A 31 -5.62 4.99 -17.64
CA ILE A 31 -6.04 4.82 -16.25
C ILE A 31 -6.59 6.12 -15.70
N GLY A 32 -7.82 6.06 -15.21
CA GLY A 32 -8.42 7.08 -14.37
C GLY A 32 -8.54 6.62 -12.92
N PHE A 33 -8.45 7.55 -11.98
CA PHE A 33 -8.71 7.26 -10.58
C PHE A 33 -9.22 8.46 -9.78
N LEU A 34 -9.96 8.16 -8.74
CA LEU A 34 -10.42 9.09 -7.72
C LEU A 34 -10.05 8.57 -6.34
N CYS A 35 -9.32 9.40 -5.59
CA CYS A 35 -9.04 9.16 -4.18
C CYS A 35 -10.17 9.72 -3.29
N ILE A 36 -10.58 8.94 -2.31
CA ILE A 36 -11.69 9.23 -1.40
C ILE A 36 -11.20 9.04 0.02
N ASN A 37 -11.44 10.05 0.86
CA ASN A 37 -11.13 9.96 2.28
C ASN A 37 -12.41 9.82 3.09
N LEU A 38 -12.48 8.79 3.94
CA LEU A 38 -13.66 8.58 4.79
C LEU A 38 -13.54 9.38 6.09
N ASN A 39 -14.18 10.56 6.12
CA ASN A 39 -14.37 11.34 7.35
C ASN A 39 -15.79 11.12 7.88
N LYS A 40 -15.96 10.43 9.02
CA LYS A 40 -17.27 10.24 9.69
C LYS A 40 -18.41 9.76 8.74
N ASN A 41 -18.12 8.84 7.82
CA ASN A 41 -19.03 8.35 6.76
C ASN A 41 -19.48 9.39 5.71
N VAL A 42 -18.87 10.59 5.67
CA VAL A 42 -19.06 11.57 4.61
C VAL A 42 -17.93 11.44 3.60
N PHE A 43 -18.31 11.31 2.32
CA PHE A 43 -17.39 11.36 1.18
C PHE A 43 -16.97 12.82 0.97
N GLU A 44 -15.93 13.27 1.66
CA GLU A 44 -15.33 14.58 1.37
C GLU A 44 -14.28 14.42 0.27
N SER A 45 -14.55 15.01 -0.89
CA SER A 45 -13.54 15.21 -1.94
C SER A 45 -12.56 16.30 -1.47
N VAL A 46 -11.64 15.94 -0.60
CA VAL A 46 -10.49 16.79 -0.28
C VAL A 46 -9.46 16.64 -1.41
N SER A 47 -8.58 17.62 -1.61
CA SER A 47 -7.60 17.72 -2.72
C SER A 47 -6.60 16.56 -2.77
N TYR A 48 -7.07 15.38 -3.15
CA TYR A 48 -6.28 14.20 -3.37
C TYR A 48 -5.95 14.06 -4.86
N PRO A 49 -4.86 13.36 -5.21
CA PRO A 49 -4.55 13.11 -6.62
C PRO A 49 -5.74 12.43 -7.30
N SER A 50 -6.03 12.88 -8.50
CA SER A 50 -6.95 12.25 -9.43
C SER A 50 -6.35 12.32 -10.83
N GLN A 51 -6.74 11.39 -11.67
CA GLN A 51 -6.35 11.33 -13.08
C GLN A 51 -7.55 10.81 -13.85
N GLY A 52 -7.82 11.34 -15.04
CA GLY A 52 -8.93 10.87 -15.89
C GLY A 52 -10.28 10.83 -15.19
N ASP A 53 -11.21 10.10 -15.78
CA ASP A 53 -12.55 9.88 -15.23
C ASP A 53 -13.13 8.54 -15.67
N VAL A 54 -14.28 8.18 -15.09
CA VAL A 54 -14.94 6.90 -15.32
C VAL A 54 -15.49 6.72 -16.74
N GLU A 55 -15.71 7.81 -17.48
CA GLU A 55 -16.28 7.79 -18.83
C GLU A 55 -15.19 7.74 -19.91
N SER A 56 -14.05 8.41 -19.68
CA SER A 56 -12.97 8.56 -20.66
C SER A 56 -11.83 7.55 -20.51
N SER A 57 -11.66 6.94 -19.34
CA SER A 57 -10.55 6.03 -19.07
C SER A 57 -10.90 4.57 -19.39
N LYS A 58 -9.96 3.81 -19.98
CA LYS A 58 -10.13 2.37 -20.21
C LYS A 58 -10.32 1.59 -18.90
N SER A 59 -9.55 1.95 -17.88
CA SER A 59 -9.65 1.42 -16.52
C SER A 59 -9.85 2.55 -15.52
N PHE A 60 -10.81 2.39 -14.61
CA PHE A 60 -11.11 3.38 -13.59
C PHE A 60 -10.98 2.80 -12.18
N TYR A 61 -10.31 3.54 -11.30
CA TYR A 61 -10.07 3.15 -9.92
C TYR A 61 -10.74 4.11 -8.92
N GLN A 62 -11.42 3.55 -7.93
CA GLN A 62 -11.80 4.29 -6.73
C GLN A 62 -10.89 3.87 -5.59
N ILE A 63 -10.04 4.77 -5.10
CA ILE A 63 -9.10 4.49 -4.00
C ILE A 63 -9.67 5.09 -2.72
N VAL A 64 -10.00 4.27 -1.73
CA VAL A 64 -10.70 4.67 -0.51
C VAL A 64 -9.77 4.50 0.68
N ASN A 65 -9.37 5.62 1.29
CA ASN A 65 -8.73 5.63 2.59
C ASN A 65 -9.78 5.49 3.70
N VAL A 66 -9.67 4.41 4.49
CA VAL A 66 -10.61 4.08 5.57
C VAL A 66 -10.35 4.86 6.85
N ASN A 67 -9.14 5.42 7.04
CA ASN A 67 -8.69 6.11 8.26
C ASN A 67 -8.82 5.28 9.54
N ASN A 68 -8.81 3.94 9.42
CA ASN A 68 -8.84 3.04 10.55
C ASN A 68 -8.54 1.60 10.12
N ASP A 69 -7.43 1.08 10.61
CA ASP A 69 -6.82 -0.22 10.34
C ASP A 69 -7.82 -1.37 10.56
N ASN A 70 -8.57 -1.31 11.66
CA ASN A 70 -9.52 -2.35 12.04
C ASN A 70 -10.84 -2.27 11.25
N LEU A 71 -11.05 -1.22 10.44
CA LEU A 71 -12.31 -1.02 9.72
C LEU A 71 -12.26 -1.40 8.25
N VAL A 72 -11.09 -1.70 7.66
CA VAL A 72 -11.00 -2.05 6.23
C VAL A 72 -11.93 -3.21 5.88
N LEU A 73 -11.86 -4.31 6.64
CA LEU A 73 -12.69 -5.49 6.44
C LEU A 73 -14.19 -5.20 6.60
N SER A 74 -14.58 -4.53 7.70
CA SER A 74 -15.97 -4.23 7.99
C SER A 74 -16.57 -3.23 7.00
N LYS A 75 -15.76 -2.28 6.53
CA LYS A 75 -16.12 -1.31 5.51
C LYS A 75 -16.33 -1.97 4.15
N LEU A 76 -15.40 -2.83 3.73
CA LEU A 76 -15.55 -3.63 2.52
C LEU A 76 -16.86 -4.43 2.55
N LYS A 77 -17.09 -5.19 3.63
CA LYS A 77 -18.32 -5.99 3.80
C LYS A 77 -19.61 -5.18 3.66
N ARG A 78 -19.60 -3.91 4.12
CA ARG A 78 -20.73 -2.99 3.99
C ARG A 78 -20.89 -2.44 2.58
N ASP A 79 -19.79 -2.10 1.91
CA ASP A 79 -19.80 -1.33 0.68
C ASP A 79 -19.88 -2.20 -0.59
N ILE A 80 -19.37 -3.44 -0.54
CA ILE A 80 -19.32 -4.35 -1.70
C ILE A 80 -20.67 -4.47 -2.44
N PRO A 81 -21.83 -4.68 -1.79
CA PRO A 81 -23.11 -4.77 -2.50
C PRO A 81 -23.43 -3.54 -3.36
N ASN A 82 -23.06 -2.35 -2.88
CA ASN A 82 -23.27 -1.10 -3.61
C ASN A 82 -22.20 -0.86 -4.68
N LEU A 83 -20.98 -1.34 -4.49
CA LEU A 83 -19.95 -1.31 -5.53
C LEU A 83 -20.34 -2.21 -6.71
N ILE A 84 -20.87 -3.41 -6.43
CA ILE A 84 -21.41 -4.33 -7.46
C ILE A 84 -22.51 -3.63 -8.26
N SER A 85 -23.46 -2.97 -7.60
CA SER A 85 -24.56 -2.27 -8.31
C SER A 85 -24.08 -1.10 -9.18
N GLN A 86 -22.91 -0.53 -8.88
CA GLN A 86 -22.24 0.52 -9.67
C GLN A 86 -21.35 -0.05 -10.79
N GLY A 87 -21.26 -1.38 -10.91
CA GLY A 87 -20.50 -2.08 -11.92
C GLY A 87 -19.00 -2.19 -11.63
N PHE A 88 -18.59 -2.13 -10.36
CA PHE A 88 -17.21 -2.50 -9.98
C PHE A 88 -17.00 -4.00 -10.14
N GLU A 89 -15.96 -4.36 -10.88
CA GLU A 89 -15.65 -5.75 -11.26
C GLU A 89 -14.60 -6.35 -10.32
N ILE A 90 -13.70 -5.51 -9.80
CA ILE A 90 -12.62 -5.90 -8.90
C ILE A 90 -12.68 -5.03 -7.64
N ILE A 91 -12.52 -5.66 -6.48
CA ILE A 91 -12.44 -4.99 -5.19
C ILE A 91 -11.20 -5.49 -4.45
N ILE A 92 -10.29 -4.58 -4.14
CA ILE A 92 -9.02 -4.86 -3.50
C ILE A 92 -9.03 -4.25 -2.10
N GLY A 93 -8.73 -5.04 -1.08
CA GLY A 93 -8.39 -4.56 0.25
C GLY A 93 -6.88 -4.62 0.47
N LEU A 94 -6.30 -3.57 1.03
CA LEU A 94 -4.92 -3.52 1.51
C LEU A 94 -4.89 -3.01 2.95
N ARG A 95 -4.20 -3.74 3.81
CA ARG A 95 -4.05 -3.42 5.24
C ARG A 95 -2.64 -3.78 5.70
N ASP A 96 -2.14 -3.12 6.73
CA ASP A 96 -0.94 -3.55 7.43
C ASP A 96 -1.24 -4.81 8.27
N VAL A 97 -0.25 -5.71 8.41
CA VAL A 97 -0.37 -6.83 9.35
C VAL A 97 -0.28 -6.35 10.79
N PHE A 98 0.58 -5.36 11.07
CA PHE A 98 0.97 -4.90 12.41
C PHE A 98 -0.12 -4.06 13.09
N GLY A 99 -1.34 -4.58 13.14
CA GLY A 99 -2.49 -4.03 13.87
C GLY A 99 -2.67 -4.62 15.26
N GLU A 100 -3.75 -4.22 15.94
CA GLU A 100 -4.14 -4.76 17.26
C GLU A 100 -4.35 -6.28 17.21
N ASP A 101 -5.07 -6.78 16.19
CA ASP A 101 -5.36 -8.21 16.02
C ASP A 101 -4.08 -9.06 16.03
N TYR A 102 -3.04 -8.64 15.30
CA TYR A 102 -1.79 -9.37 15.23
C TYR A 102 -1.01 -9.30 16.55
N LYS A 103 -1.01 -8.15 17.23
CA LYS A 103 -0.35 -7.99 18.54
C LYS A 103 -1.00 -8.85 19.63
N GLU A 104 -2.31 -9.05 19.55
CA GLU A 104 -3.04 -9.93 20.47
C GLU A 104 -2.75 -11.42 20.22
N LEU A 105 -2.59 -11.81 18.94
CA LEU A 105 -2.38 -13.21 18.55
C LEU A 105 -0.91 -13.64 18.57
N CYS A 106 0.02 -12.75 18.19
CA CYS A 106 1.45 -13.03 18.09
C CYS A 106 2.22 -12.57 19.36
N LEU A 107 2.36 -13.48 20.33
CA LEU A 107 3.01 -13.18 21.61
C LEU A 107 4.55 -13.06 21.51
N SER A 108 5.16 -13.60 20.46
CA SER A 108 6.62 -13.64 20.29
C SER A 108 7.24 -12.35 19.76
N GLN A 109 6.43 -11.36 19.36
CA GLN A 109 6.90 -10.15 18.67
C GLN A 109 7.83 -10.48 17.49
N SER A 110 7.43 -11.47 16.70
CA SER A 110 8.13 -11.92 15.49
C SER A 110 7.18 -11.92 14.31
N ILE A 111 7.73 -12.06 13.10
CA ILE A 111 6.95 -12.26 11.89
C ILE A 111 6.55 -13.74 11.83
N ASP A 112 5.25 -14.02 11.89
CA ASP A 112 4.67 -15.35 11.90
C ASP A 112 3.79 -15.52 10.66
N PHE A 113 4.35 -16.11 9.61
CA PHE A 113 3.65 -16.27 8.33
C PHE A 113 2.47 -17.24 8.41
N GLU A 114 2.51 -18.24 9.29
CA GLU A 114 1.37 -19.17 9.46
C GLU A 114 0.17 -18.42 10.05
N LEU A 115 0.41 -17.55 11.03
CA LEU A 115 -0.61 -16.67 11.58
C LEU A 115 -1.12 -15.66 10.54
N ILE A 116 -0.22 -15.01 9.80
CA ILE A 116 -0.57 -14.03 8.75
C ILE A 116 -1.46 -14.67 7.69
N ASP A 117 -1.10 -15.85 7.20
CA ASP A 117 -1.89 -16.60 6.22
C ASP A 117 -3.26 -16.97 6.79
N SER A 118 -3.31 -17.47 8.03
CA SER A 118 -4.57 -17.79 8.73
C SER A 118 -5.50 -16.56 8.86
N MET A 119 -4.95 -15.40 9.22
CA MET A 119 -5.68 -14.14 9.29
C MET A 119 -6.22 -13.73 7.91
N ARG A 120 -5.42 -13.85 6.85
CA ARG A 120 -5.84 -13.53 5.47
C ARG A 120 -7.00 -14.40 5.04
N GLU A 121 -6.90 -15.73 5.23
CA GLU A 121 -7.96 -16.67 4.87
C GLU A 121 -9.24 -16.40 5.67
N SER A 122 -9.12 -16.10 6.96
CA SER A 122 -10.25 -15.70 7.80
C SER A 122 -10.94 -14.44 7.26
N HIS A 123 -10.19 -13.40 6.88
CA HIS A 123 -10.74 -12.18 6.31
C HIS A 123 -11.41 -12.41 4.95
N LEU A 124 -10.75 -13.13 4.04
CA LEU A 124 -11.32 -13.48 2.73
C LEU A 124 -12.62 -14.28 2.87
N SER A 125 -12.69 -15.21 3.82
CA SER A 125 -13.90 -16.01 4.06
C SER A 125 -15.12 -15.15 4.43
N GLN A 126 -14.91 -13.97 5.01
CA GLN A 126 -15.95 -13.03 5.40
C GLN A 126 -16.40 -12.10 4.27
N LEU A 127 -15.65 -12.09 3.15
CA LEU A 127 -15.88 -11.24 1.97
C LEU A 127 -16.39 -12.05 0.77
N ARG A 128 -17.24 -13.05 0.98
CA ARG A 128 -17.81 -13.85 -0.12
C ARG A 128 -19.05 -13.17 -0.70
N PHE A 129 -18.90 -12.56 -1.88
CA PHE A 129 -19.99 -11.98 -2.65
C PHE A 129 -19.93 -12.47 -4.11
N ASP A 130 -21.09 -12.80 -4.67
CA ASP A 130 -21.18 -13.24 -6.06
C ASP A 130 -21.09 -12.04 -7.03
N GLY A 131 -20.52 -12.26 -8.21
CA GLY A 131 -20.49 -11.28 -9.30
C GLY A 131 -19.39 -10.21 -9.21
N VAL A 132 -18.40 -10.40 -8.33
CA VAL A 132 -17.24 -9.52 -8.18
C VAL A 132 -16.00 -10.32 -7.81
N ASP A 133 -14.83 -9.89 -8.30
CA ASP A 133 -13.54 -10.45 -7.89
C ASP A 133 -13.02 -9.68 -6.67
N ILE A 134 -12.85 -10.38 -5.53
CA ILE A 134 -12.41 -9.78 -4.28
C ILE A 134 -11.02 -10.29 -3.94
N ARG A 135 -10.09 -9.35 -3.77
CA ARG A 135 -8.68 -9.60 -3.49
C ARG A 135 -8.33 -8.90 -2.18
N TYR A 136 -7.71 -9.59 -1.24
CA TYR A 136 -7.35 -9.02 0.06
C TYR A 136 -5.88 -9.26 0.35
N HIS A 137 -5.14 -8.17 0.50
CA HIS A 137 -3.69 -8.15 0.63
C HIS A 137 -3.29 -7.57 1.98
N PHE A 138 -2.16 -8.05 2.46
CA PHE A 138 -1.46 -7.48 3.59
C PHE A 138 -0.13 -6.88 3.12
N ALA A 139 0.21 -5.69 3.63
CA ALA A 139 1.60 -5.26 3.70
C ALA A 139 2.22 -5.91 4.95
N ILE A 140 3.26 -6.73 4.78
CA ILE A 140 3.82 -7.51 5.89
C ILE A 140 4.44 -6.57 6.92
N MET A 141 3.97 -6.72 8.15
CA MET A 141 4.10 -5.76 9.24
C MET A 141 3.49 -4.41 8.89
N GLU A 142 4.12 -3.59 8.05
CA GLU A 142 3.65 -2.26 7.69
C GLU A 142 3.97 -1.95 6.22
N TYR A 143 3.24 -1.02 5.60
CA TYR A 143 3.59 -0.43 4.30
C TYR A 143 5.06 0.00 4.22
N GLU A 144 5.64 0.45 5.34
CA GLU A 144 7.06 0.82 5.40
C GLU A 144 8.03 -0.31 5.01
N ALA A 145 7.64 -1.59 5.03
CA ALA A 145 8.46 -2.67 4.48
C ALA A 145 8.71 -2.48 2.98
N TRP A 146 7.68 -2.07 2.23
CA TRP A 146 7.80 -1.77 0.81
C TRP A 146 8.59 -0.47 0.58
N MET A 147 8.41 0.52 1.46
CA MET A 147 9.18 1.76 1.42
C MET A 147 10.68 1.47 1.58
N LEU A 148 11.08 0.63 2.54
CA LEU A 148 12.47 0.18 2.69
C LEU A 148 13.04 -0.35 1.36
N ALA A 149 12.28 -1.16 0.63
CA ALA A 149 12.76 -1.71 -0.64
C ALA A 149 12.88 -0.70 -1.79
N LEU A 150 12.32 0.50 -1.65
CA LEU A 150 12.25 1.53 -2.69
C LEU A 150 13.02 2.81 -2.31
N ILE A 151 13.57 2.91 -1.10
CA ILE A 151 14.07 4.18 -0.53
C ILE A 151 15.40 4.65 -1.10
N ASP A 152 16.14 3.79 -1.81
CA ASP A 152 17.50 4.08 -2.29
C ASP A 152 17.60 5.39 -3.08
N LYS A 153 16.67 5.62 -4.03
CA LYS A 153 16.67 6.85 -4.83
C LYS A 153 16.40 8.10 -3.99
N PHE A 154 15.56 7.97 -2.96
CA PHE A 154 15.32 9.06 -2.02
C PHE A 154 16.59 9.37 -1.23
N ILE A 155 17.28 8.35 -0.69
CA ILE A 155 18.56 8.50 0.02
C ILE A 155 19.59 9.22 -0.86
N ILE A 156 19.77 8.75 -2.09
CA ILE A 156 20.70 9.34 -3.05
C ILE A 156 20.34 10.79 -3.37
N SER A 157 19.04 11.10 -3.53
CA SER A 157 18.57 12.47 -3.80
C SER A 157 18.93 13.47 -2.70
N LYS A 158 19.16 12.97 -1.47
CA LYS A 158 19.57 13.76 -0.30
C LYS A 158 21.07 13.75 -0.06
N GLY A 159 21.84 13.12 -0.94
CA GLY A 159 23.30 13.01 -0.85
C GLY A 159 23.79 11.95 0.13
N GLY A 160 22.92 11.03 0.56
CA GLY A 160 23.30 9.87 1.37
C GLY A 160 23.72 8.66 0.53
N ASP A 161 24.39 7.71 1.17
CA ASP A 161 24.67 6.38 0.61
C ASP A 161 23.69 5.35 1.18
N PRO A 162 22.96 4.59 0.33
CA PRO A 162 22.00 3.59 0.83
C PRO A 162 22.65 2.52 1.71
N ALA A 163 23.79 1.95 1.32
CA ALA A 163 24.39 0.86 2.08
C ALA A 163 24.82 1.32 3.48
N GLU A 164 25.39 2.53 3.59
CA GLU A 164 25.74 3.15 4.87
C GLU A 164 24.48 3.42 5.73
N ALA A 165 23.44 4.01 5.14
CA ALA A 165 22.20 4.34 5.86
C ALA A 165 21.47 3.09 6.40
N PHE A 166 21.44 2.00 5.63
CA PHE A 166 20.89 0.71 6.07
C PHE A 166 21.72 0.06 7.18
N ALA A 167 23.06 0.10 7.06
CA ALA A 167 23.97 -0.41 8.08
C ALA A 167 23.79 0.33 9.42
N ASP A 168 23.65 1.66 9.39
CA ASP A 168 23.39 2.49 10.57
C ASP A 168 22.05 2.15 11.25
N ALA A 169 21.04 1.79 10.46
CA ALA A 169 19.76 1.32 10.97
C ALA A 169 19.81 -0.13 11.48
N GLY A 170 20.92 -0.86 11.29
CA GLY A 170 21.07 -2.27 11.62
C GLY A 170 20.09 -3.13 10.82
N VAL A 171 20.04 -2.90 9.51
CA VAL A 171 19.23 -3.64 8.54
C VAL A 171 20.15 -4.06 7.40
N ASP A 172 20.03 -5.32 6.97
CA ASP A 172 20.71 -5.78 5.77
C ASP A 172 19.97 -5.24 4.53
N HIS A 173 20.66 -4.41 3.74
CA HIS A 173 20.12 -3.72 2.57
C HIS A 173 19.55 -4.70 1.53
N ASP A 174 20.17 -5.86 1.35
CA ASP A 174 19.75 -6.84 0.34
C ASP A 174 18.74 -7.88 0.86
N SER A 175 18.34 -7.79 2.13
CA SER A 175 17.45 -8.77 2.74
C SER A 175 16.00 -8.68 2.26
N ASP A 176 15.25 -9.75 2.49
CA ASP A 176 13.80 -9.74 2.42
C ASP A 176 13.23 -9.08 3.69
N PHE A 177 12.83 -7.81 3.55
CA PHE A 177 12.37 -6.99 4.67
C PHE A 177 11.12 -7.54 5.33
N GLU A 178 10.30 -8.28 4.58
CA GLU A 178 9.08 -8.90 5.10
C GLU A 178 9.39 -10.10 5.99
N THR A 179 10.63 -10.61 5.99
CA THR A 179 11.08 -11.71 6.85
C THR A 179 12.06 -11.25 7.94
N THR A 180 12.78 -10.15 7.72
CA THR A 180 13.87 -9.70 8.60
C THR A 180 13.51 -8.49 9.45
N VAL A 181 12.49 -7.70 9.09
CA VAL A 181 12.18 -6.42 9.74
C VAL A 181 10.80 -6.43 10.41
N PHE A 182 10.78 -6.69 11.71
CA PHE A 182 9.54 -6.71 12.50
C PHE A 182 8.89 -5.33 12.72
N HIS A 183 9.68 -4.25 12.74
CA HIS A 183 9.18 -2.87 12.89
C HIS A 183 9.69 -1.98 11.75
N PRO A 184 9.12 -2.09 10.54
CA PRO A 184 9.59 -1.34 9.37
C PRO A 184 9.58 0.17 9.58
N TYR A 185 8.54 0.73 10.22
CA TYR A 185 8.47 2.15 10.54
C TYR A 185 9.71 2.65 11.29
N ASN A 186 10.09 1.96 12.36
CA ASN A 186 11.23 2.33 13.19
C ASN A 186 12.55 2.26 12.39
N LYS A 187 12.65 1.37 11.41
CA LYS A 187 13.82 1.27 10.53
C LYS A 187 13.86 2.39 9.51
N VAL A 188 12.75 2.72 8.86
CA VAL A 188 12.65 3.88 7.97
C VAL A 188 13.05 5.16 8.70
N GLN A 189 12.57 5.37 9.93
CA GLN A 189 12.96 6.55 10.73
C GLN A 189 14.47 6.63 10.95
N LYS A 190 15.13 5.52 11.31
CA LYS A 190 16.58 5.49 11.55
C LYS A 190 17.37 5.74 10.26
N ILE A 191 16.97 5.12 9.16
CA ILE A 191 17.59 5.33 7.85
C ILE A 191 17.50 6.80 7.46
N LEU A 192 16.31 7.40 7.54
CA LEU A 192 16.13 8.80 7.17
C LEU A 192 16.87 9.75 8.12
N GLN A 193 16.92 9.43 9.42
CA GLN A 193 17.71 10.20 10.38
C GLN A 193 19.22 10.17 10.06
N SER A 194 19.76 9.04 9.60
CA SER A 194 21.19 8.92 9.26
C SER A 194 21.63 9.88 8.14
N ILE A 195 20.70 10.25 7.26
CA ILE A 195 20.93 11.18 6.15
C ILE A 195 20.43 12.61 6.44
N GLY A 196 20.10 12.91 7.70
CA GLY A 196 19.64 14.24 8.13
C GLY A 196 18.18 14.56 7.81
N GLU A 197 17.40 13.57 7.39
CA GLU A 197 15.95 13.71 7.14
C GLU A 197 15.14 13.19 8.34
N HIS A 198 13.83 13.47 8.33
CA HIS A 198 12.90 12.99 9.34
C HIS A 198 11.71 12.32 8.66
N TYR A 199 11.16 11.28 9.31
CA TYR A 199 9.96 10.59 8.86
C TYR A 199 8.95 10.48 9.99
N GLY A 200 7.77 11.09 9.80
CA GLY A 200 6.69 11.14 10.78
C GLY A 200 5.35 10.59 10.26
N LYS A 201 5.38 9.83 9.17
CA LYS A 201 4.17 9.38 8.42
C LYS A 201 3.27 10.55 7.99
N HIS A 202 3.86 11.72 7.71
CA HIS A 202 3.09 12.86 7.21
C HIS A 202 2.94 12.77 5.69
N GLU A 203 1.84 13.33 5.17
CA GLU A 203 1.59 13.39 3.72
C GLU A 203 2.79 13.94 2.92
N GLY A 204 3.42 15.01 3.43
CA GLY A 204 4.59 15.61 2.80
C GLY A 204 5.78 14.65 2.72
N ASP A 205 5.97 13.80 3.73
CA ASP A 205 7.04 12.80 3.76
C ASP A 205 6.83 11.78 2.64
N HIS A 206 5.61 11.25 2.52
CA HIS A 206 5.26 10.27 1.48
C HIS A 206 5.35 10.87 0.08
N LEU A 207 4.84 12.07 -0.14
CA LEU A 207 4.92 12.72 -1.46
C LEU A 207 6.37 13.00 -1.87
N SER A 208 7.21 13.43 -0.93
CA SER A 208 8.64 13.63 -1.16
C SER A 208 9.33 12.32 -1.58
N PHE A 209 9.08 11.24 -0.85
CA PHE A 209 9.56 9.90 -1.18
C PHE A 209 9.07 9.42 -2.57
N LEU A 210 7.75 9.44 -2.80
CA LEU A 210 7.11 8.96 -4.03
C LEU A 210 7.60 9.72 -5.27
N SER A 211 7.88 11.02 -5.14
CA SER A 211 8.40 11.84 -6.24
C SER A 211 9.76 11.38 -6.77
N CYS A 212 10.52 10.61 -5.99
CA CYS A 212 11.81 10.06 -6.40
C CYS A 212 11.70 8.73 -7.16
N LEU A 213 10.53 8.08 -7.13
CA LEU A 213 10.31 6.78 -7.74
C LEU A 213 9.90 6.90 -9.20
N SER A 214 10.18 5.86 -9.98
CA SER A 214 9.78 5.67 -11.36
C SER A 214 9.08 4.32 -11.54
N LYS A 215 8.49 4.07 -12.71
CA LYS A 215 7.91 2.76 -13.02
C LYS A 215 8.94 1.63 -12.88
N ASP A 216 10.18 1.87 -13.32
CA ASP A 216 11.25 0.87 -13.29
C ASP A 216 11.64 0.46 -11.86
N ASP A 217 11.48 1.34 -10.88
CA ASP A 217 11.72 1.01 -9.46
C ASP A 217 10.67 0.02 -8.95
N TYR A 218 9.40 0.25 -9.30
CA TYR A 218 8.32 -0.67 -8.97
C TYR A 218 8.47 -2.01 -9.68
N GLU A 219 8.85 -2.01 -10.96
CA GLU A 219 9.12 -3.25 -11.70
C GLU A 219 10.32 -4.00 -11.11
N SER A 220 11.37 -3.28 -10.69
CA SER A 220 12.53 -3.89 -10.04
C SER A 220 12.13 -4.57 -8.73
N LEU A 221 11.33 -3.91 -7.88
CA LEU A 221 10.83 -4.52 -6.65
C LEU A 221 9.88 -5.70 -6.94
N ARG A 222 8.95 -5.56 -7.89
CA ARG A 222 7.97 -6.58 -8.30
C ARG A 222 8.66 -7.87 -8.77
N ASN A 223 9.84 -7.76 -9.35
CA ASN A 223 10.65 -8.87 -9.85
C ASN A 223 11.77 -9.30 -8.88
N SER A 224 11.86 -8.69 -7.71
CA SER A 224 12.81 -9.05 -6.65
C SER A 224 12.22 -10.02 -5.64
N ASN A 225 13.05 -10.48 -4.70
CA ASN A 225 12.63 -11.26 -3.53
C ASN A 225 12.66 -10.42 -2.24
N ARG A 226 12.63 -9.08 -2.32
CA ARG A 226 12.75 -8.20 -1.14
C ARG A 226 11.42 -7.98 -0.40
N CYS A 227 10.31 -8.08 -1.13
CA CYS A 227 8.94 -7.96 -0.60
C CYS A 227 7.97 -8.79 -1.47
N ALA A 228 7.63 -10.01 -1.05
CA ALA A 228 6.72 -10.87 -1.80
C ALA A 228 5.27 -10.34 -1.79
N SER A 229 4.85 -9.71 -0.70
CA SER A 229 3.50 -9.15 -0.59
C SER A 229 3.28 -7.95 -1.52
N PHE A 230 4.32 -7.14 -1.75
CA PHE A 230 4.28 -6.07 -2.75
C PHE A 230 3.98 -6.61 -4.15
N LYS A 231 4.71 -7.65 -4.58
CA LYS A 231 4.48 -8.29 -5.89
C LYS A 231 3.04 -8.76 -6.02
N SER A 232 2.55 -9.51 -5.02
CA SER A 232 1.18 -10.02 -5.00
C SER A 232 0.14 -8.89 -5.09
N PHE A 233 0.35 -7.80 -4.37
CA PHE A 233 -0.53 -6.63 -4.43
C PHE A 233 -0.51 -5.96 -5.81
N VAL A 234 0.67 -5.73 -6.39
CA VAL A 234 0.80 -5.07 -7.71
C VAL A 234 0.24 -5.93 -8.83
N ASP A 235 0.45 -7.26 -8.78
CA ASP A 235 -0.15 -8.23 -9.71
C ASP A 235 -1.68 -8.22 -9.63
N SER A 236 -2.24 -7.93 -8.46
CA SER A 236 -3.69 -7.75 -8.28
C SER A 236 -4.19 -6.37 -8.68
N LEU A 237 -3.38 -5.32 -8.55
CA LEU A 237 -3.77 -3.94 -8.82
C LEU A 237 -3.82 -3.64 -10.32
N LEU A 238 -2.84 -4.16 -11.06
CA LEU A 238 -2.66 -3.88 -12.47
C LEU A 238 -3.37 -4.95 -13.33
N PRO A 239 -3.91 -4.56 -14.49
CA PRO A 239 -4.52 -5.48 -15.45
C PRO A 239 -3.51 -6.42 -16.11
#